data_AF-V9FXZ3-F1
#
_entry.id   AF-V9FXZ3-F1
#
_cell.length_a   1.000
_cell.length_b   1.000
_cell.length_c   1.000
_cell.angle_alpha   90.00
_cell.angle_beta   90.00
_cell.angle_gamma   90.00
#
_symmetry.space_group_name_H-M   'P 1'
#
loop_
_entity.id
_entity.type
_entity.pdbx_description
1 polymer ?
#
loop_
_entity_poly.entity_id
_entity_poly.type
_entity_poly.pdbx_seq_one_letter_code
_entity_poly.pdbx_strand_id
1 'polypeptide(L)'
;MSRRRLPLRGRPIHAFDYGHTRGERHGYSDSLHIHFVENGAGGGMKKEFVSTFATQYDMNEWAYTGDECSFVSVKGSEDWLKLQYHTADSKWKFTEKWPDMTIGGVVTKHCWYIPCDGLEVKACLQSQ
;
A
#
# COMPACT_ATOMS: atom_id res chain seq x y z
N MET A 1 -36.42 -7.49 -10.81
CA MET A 1 -34.96 -7.72 -10.70
C MET A 1 -34.36 -6.64 -9.80
N SER A 2 -34.03 -6.97 -8.55
CA SER A 2 -33.35 -6.04 -7.63
C SER A 2 -31.90 -5.89 -8.07
N ARG A 3 -31.54 -4.77 -8.69
CA ARG A 3 -30.15 -4.41 -8.93
C ARG A 3 -29.52 -4.16 -7.56
N ARG A 4 -28.77 -5.13 -7.03
CA ARG A 4 -27.86 -4.85 -5.91
C ARG A 4 -26.91 -3.75 -6.38
N ARG A 5 -27.13 -2.53 -5.90
CA ARG A 5 -26.15 -1.46 -6.07
C ARG A 5 -24.94 -1.88 -5.23
N LEU A 6 -23.82 -2.14 -5.88
CA LEU A 6 -22.53 -2.17 -5.20
C LEU A 6 -22.41 -0.84 -4.43
N PRO A 7 -22.14 -0.84 -3.11
CA PRO A 7 -22.17 0.36 -2.26
C PRO A 7 -21.24 1.50 -2.72
N LEU A 8 -20.34 1.22 -3.66
CA LEU A 8 -19.31 2.14 -4.16
C LEU A 8 -19.70 2.89 -5.44
N ARG A 9 -20.77 2.50 -6.13
CA ARG A 9 -21.21 3.22 -7.34
C ARG A 9 -21.84 4.56 -6.96
N GLY A 10 -21.13 5.66 -7.23
CA GLY A 10 -21.60 7.03 -7.03
C GLY A 10 -21.03 7.77 -5.82
N ARG A 11 -20.05 7.18 -5.12
CA ARG A 11 -19.19 7.88 -4.16
C ARG A 11 -17.75 7.77 -4.65
N PRO A 12 -17.01 8.88 -4.80
CA PRO A 12 -15.65 8.84 -5.31
C PRO A 12 -14.72 8.24 -4.25
N ILE A 13 -14.58 6.91 -4.26
CA ILE A 13 -13.52 6.20 -3.55
C ILE A 13 -12.38 6.08 -4.54
N HIS A 14 -11.22 6.62 -4.19
CA HIS A 14 -10.03 6.57 -5.05
C HIS A 14 -8.97 5.61 -4.53
N ALA A 15 -9.03 5.25 -3.24
CA ALA A 15 -8.11 4.31 -2.62
C ALA A 15 -8.87 3.33 -1.73
N PHE A 16 -8.53 2.04 -1.86
CA PHE A 16 -9.00 0.95 -1.04
C PHE A 16 -7.79 0.26 -0.41
N ASP A 17 -7.52 0.61 0.85
CA ASP A 17 -6.43 0.04 1.65
C ASP A 17 -6.94 -1.18 2.43
N TYR A 18 -6.25 -2.30 2.31
CA TYR A 18 -6.64 -3.59 2.89
C TYR A 18 -5.42 -4.41 3.36
N GLY A 19 -5.66 -5.31 4.31
CA GLY A 19 -4.66 -6.26 4.83
C GLY A 19 -5.11 -7.71 4.66
N HIS A 20 -5.01 -8.51 5.73
CA HIS A 20 -5.35 -9.94 5.82
C HIS A 20 -4.32 -10.89 5.19
N THR A 21 -4.01 -10.72 3.92
CA THR A 21 -2.93 -11.45 3.25
C THR A 21 -1.61 -10.83 3.67
N ARG A 22 -0.60 -11.62 4.01
CA ARG A 22 0.72 -11.06 4.37
C ARG A 22 1.50 -10.60 3.14
N GLY A 23 0.82 -9.98 2.19
CA GLY A 23 1.35 -9.42 0.95
C GLY A 23 1.33 -7.91 0.98
N GLU A 24 2.03 -7.33 0.00
CA GLU A 24 2.18 -5.90 -0.17
C GLU A 24 2.19 -5.57 -1.64
N ARG A 25 1.20 -4.79 -2.05
CA ARG A 25 0.90 -4.54 -3.46
C ARG A 25 0.19 -3.21 -3.60
N HIS A 26 0.49 -2.54 -4.70
CA HIS A 26 -0.33 -1.46 -5.22
C HIS A 26 -0.85 -1.87 -6.60
N GLY A 27 -2.15 -1.84 -6.79
CA GLY A 27 -2.77 -2.02 -8.09
C GLY A 27 -3.73 -0.89 -8.44
N TYR A 28 -3.99 -0.70 -9.73
CA TYR A 28 -4.90 0.31 -10.24
C TYR A 28 -5.94 -0.31 -11.17
N SER A 29 -7.21 0.07 -10.98
CA SER A 29 -8.31 -0.32 -11.85
C SER A 29 -8.78 0.86 -12.68
N ASP A 30 -8.46 0.88 -13.97
CA ASP A 30 -8.94 1.90 -14.90
C ASP A 30 -10.47 1.92 -14.99
N SER A 31 -11.10 0.74 -15.01
CA SER A 31 -12.57 0.62 -15.10
C SER A 31 -13.32 1.17 -13.87
N LEU A 32 -12.65 1.22 -12.71
CA LEU A 32 -13.24 1.67 -11.45
C LEU A 32 -12.69 3.03 -10.99
N HIS A 33 -11.55 3.47 -11.54
CA HIS A 33 -10.74 4.58 -11.04
C HIS A 33 -10.42 4.44 -9.54
N ILE A 34 -9.99 3.23 -9.15
CA ILE A 34 -9.67 2.86 -7.76
C ILE A 34 -8.24 2.30 -7.69
N HIS A 35 -7.50 2.79 -6.70
CA HIS A 35 -6.23 2.22 -6.24
C HIS A 35 -6.46 1.18 -5.16
N PHE A 36 -5.95 -0.03 -5.36
CA PHE A 36 -5.96 -1.13 -4.41
C PHE A 36 -4.61 -1.18 -3.72
N VAL A 37 -4.58 -0.92 -2.42
CA VAL A 37 -3.36 -0.93 -1.60
C VAL A 37 -3.43 -2.09 -0.63
N GLU A 38 -2.59 -3.09 -0.84
CA GLU A 38 -2.40 -4.20 0.09
C GLU A 38 -1.25 -3.86 1.04
N ASN A 39 -1.56 -3.83 2.34
CA ASN A 39 -0.62 -3.55 3.42
C ASN A 39 -0.80 -4.60 4.54
N GLY A 40 -0.63 -5.89 4.21
CA GLY A 40 -0.89 -6.95 5.17
C GLY A 40 0.34 -7.63 5.77
N ALA A 41 1.56 -7.29 5.33
CA ALA A 41 2.80 -7.72 5.98
C ALA A 41 3.29 -6.75 7.09
N GLY A 42 2.56 -5.65 7.32
CA GLY A 42 2.84 -4.74 8.43
C GLY A 42 2.61 -5.42 9.80
N GLY A 43 3.62 -5.37 10.68
CA GLY A 43 3.57 -5.98 12.02
C GLY A 43 4.67 -7.00 12.35
N GLY A 44 5.68 -7.16 11.50
CA GLY A 44 6.88 -7.95 11.81
C GLY A 44 6.72 -9.47 11.63
N MET A 45 5.73 -9.92 10.85
CA MET A 45 5.54 -11.33 10.52
C MET A 45 6.09 -11.65 9.12
N LYS A 46 6.59 -12.88 8.93
CA LYS A 46 7.04 -13.38 7.61
C LYS A 46 5.93 -13.21 6.57
N LYS A 47 6.28 -12.53 5.48
CA LYS A 47 5.47 -12.33 4.28
C LYS A 47 4.94 -13.68 3.75
N GLU A 48 3.71 -13.69 3.26
CA GLU A 48 3.08 -14.80 2.53
C GLU A 48 2.58 -14.29 1.16
N PHE A 49 1.87 -15.14 0.42
CA PHE A 49 1.41 -14.85 -0.94
C PHE A 49 0.63 -13.54 -1.02
N VAL A 50 0.90 -12.76 -2.07
CA VAL A 50 0.13 -11.56 -2.43
C VAL A 50 -1.31 -11.95 -2.72
N SER A 51 -2.28 -11.17 -2.25
CA SER A 51 -3.70 -11.45 -2.47
C SER A 51 -4.06 -11.48 -3.96
N THR A 52 -4.86 -12.48 -4.35
CA THR A 52 -5.51 -12.51 -5.67
C THR A 52 -6.87 -11.80 -5.67
N PHE A 53 -7.29 -11.23 -4.53
CA PHE A 53 -8.61 -10.59 -4.42
C PHE A 53 -8.81 -9.48 -5.46
N ALA A 54 -7.83 -8.57 -5.54
CA ALA A 54 -7.91 -7.40 -6.41
C ALA A 54 -7.51 -7.69 -7.86
N THR A 55 -6.78 -8.78 -8.14
CA THR A 55 -6.17 -9.07 -9.46
C THR A 55 -7.16 -9.24 -10.60
N GLN A 56 -8.44 -9.46 -10.31
CA GLN A 56 -9.51 -9.51 -11.31
C GLN A 56 -10.04 -8.12 -11.70
N TYR A 57 -9.68 -7.08 -10.94
CA TYR A 57 -10.15 -5.72 -11.08
C TYR A 57 -9.05 -4.75 -11.48
N ASP A 58 -7.79 -5.04 -11.14
CA ASP A 58 -6.68 -4.12 -11.26
C ASP A 58 -5.48 -4.67 -12.06
N MET A 59 -4.70 -3.75 -12.63
CA MET A 59 -3.35 -4.02 -13.09
C MET A 59 -2.39 -3.87 -11.91
N ASN A 60 -1.35 -4.71 -11.86
CA ASN A 60 -0.34 -4.61 -10.82
C ASN A 60 0.62 -3.46 -11.12
N GLU A 61 0.56 -2.40 -10.31
CA GLU A 61 1.47 -1.26 -10.41
C GLU A 61 2.80 -1.54 -9.71
N TRP A 62 2.73 -2.19 -8.55
CA TRP A 62 3.90 -2.48 -7.74
C TRP A 62 3.62 -3.59 -6.73
N ALA A 63 4.63 -4.42 -6.46
CA ALA A 63 4.61 -5.34 -5.34
C ALA A 63 5.98 -5.37 -4.67
N TYR A 64 6.01 -5.32 -3.34
CA TYR A 64 7.27 -5.50 -2.62
C TYR A 64 7.69 -6.95 -2.64
N THR A 65 8.98 -7.24 -2.72
CA THR A 65 9.52 -8.62 -2.69
C THR A 65 10.45 -8.89 -1.51
N GLY A 66 10.75 -7.89 -0.68
CA GLY A 66 11.59 -8.08 0.51
C GLY A 66 10.83 -8.68 1.70
N ASP A 67 11.59 -9.07 2.72
CA ASP A 67 11.11 -9.73 3.94
C ASP A 67 11.15 -8.82 5.18
N GLU A 68 11.47 -7.53 5.00
CA GLU A 68 11.57 -6.57 6.08
C GLU A 68 10.21 -6.22 6.68
N CYS A 69 10.20 -5.86 7.97
CA CYS A 69 9.02 -5.27 8.60
C CYS A 69 8.71 -3.91 7.96
N SER A 70 7.43 -3.68 7.70
CA SER A 70 6.97 -2.59 6.87
C SER A 70 5.74 -1.87 7.44
N PHE A 71 5.44 -0.72 6.85
CA PHE A 71 4.19 0.00 7.08
C PHE A 71 3.91 0.98 5.95
N VAL A 72 2.63 1.32 5.78
CA VAL A 72 2.18 2.36 4.85
C VAL A 72 1.92 3.66 5.61
N SER A 73 2.32 4.79 5.01
CA SER A 73 1.91 6.12 5.44
C SER A 73 1.12 6.80 4.34
N VAL A 74 0.07 7.52 4.73
CA VAL A 74 -0.74 8.35 3.83
C VAL A 74 -0.69 9.81 4.25
N LYS A 75 -0.58 10.71 3.28
CA LYS A 75 -0.71 12.15 3.49
C LYS A 75 -1.71 12.72 2.49
N GLY A 76 -2.73 13.42 2.98
CA GLY A 76 -3.76 14.03 2.14
C GLY A 76 -3.48 15.49 1.79
N SER A 77 -4.08 15.90 0.68
CA SER A 77 -4.25 17.25 0.13
C SER A 77 -5.69 17.35 -0.40
N GLU A 78 -6.14 18.54 -0.77
CA GLU A 78 -7.40 18.71 -1.53
C GLU A 78 -7.34 18.03 -2.89
N ASP A 79 -6.14 17.98 -3.49
CA ASP A 79 -5.94 17.48 -4.86
C ASP A 79 -5.40 16.05 -4.95
N TRP A 80 -4.82 15.53 -3.87
CA TRP A 80 -4.09 14.26 -3.92
C TRP A 80 -3.99 13.55 -2.57
N LEU A 81 -3.79 12.24 -2.63
CA LEU A 81 -3.37 11.39 -1.53
C LEU A 81 -1.98 10.82 -1.85
N LYS A 82 -0.98 11.21 -1.06
CA LYS A 82 0.37 10.66 -1.16
C LYS A 82 0.44 9.37 -0.35
N LEU A 83 0.58 8.27 -1.06
CA LEU A 83 0.80 6.94 -0.52
C LEU A 83 2.30 6.65 -0.49
N GLN A 84 2.81 6.21 0.66
CA GLN A 84 4.19 5.76 0.77
C GLN A 84 4.26 4.44 1.52
N TYR A 85 5.08 3.53 1.00
CA TYR A 85 5.41 2.28 1.65
C TYR A 85 6.83 2.39 2.22
N HIS A 86 7.00 1.94 3.45
CA HIS A 86 8.25 2.03 4.19
C HIS A 86 8.66 0.69 4.79
N THR A 87 9.97 0.50 4.93
CA THR A 87 10.58 -0.57 5.69
C THR A 87 11.53 -0.02 6.74
N ALA A 88 11.90 -0.85 7.71
CA ALA A 88 13.09 -0.60 8.54
C ALA A 88 14.35 -0.50 7.67
N ASP A 89 15.30 0.36 8.06
CA ASP A 89 16.66 0.34 7.49
C ASP A 89 17.51 -0.81 8.04
N SER A 90 18.73 -0.96 7.52
CA SER A 90 19.66 -2.00 7.93
C SER A 90 20.27 -1.82 9.33
N LYS A 91 19.97 -0.71 10.03
CA LYS A 91 20.45 -0.46 11.40
C LYS A 91 19.50 -1.02 12.45
N TRP A 92 18.26 -1.32 12.07
CA TRP A 92 17.34 -2.04 12.95
C TRP A 92 17.82 -3.48 13.19
N LYS A 93 17.80 -3.88 14.46
CA LYS A 93 17.96 -5.26 14.88
C LYS A 93 16.76 -5.61 15.74
N PHE A 94 15.82 -6.36 15.17
CA PHE A 94 14.65 -6.83 15.90
C PHE A 94 15.01 -8.07 16.73
N THR A 95 14.72 -8.00 18.03
CA THR A 95 14.94 -9.08 19.00
C THR A 95 13.72 -9.20 19.91
N GLU A 96 13.51 -10.35 20.54
CA GLU A 96 12.40 -10.57 21.48
C GLU A 96 12.52 -9.72 22.75
N LYS A 97 13.76 -9.39 23.13
CA LYS A 97 14.06 -8.58 24.31
C LYS A 97 14.35 -7.15 23.89
N TRP A 98 13.65 -6.20 24.50
CA TRP A 98 13.84 -4.77 24.26
C TRP A 98 15.29 -4.29 24.43
N PRO A 99 16.06 -4.72 25.46
CA PRO A 99 17.45 -4.27 25.62
C PRO A 99 18.40 -4.71 24.50
N ASP A 100 18.06 -5.76 23.74
CA ASP A 100 18.91 -6.31 22.68
C ASP A 100 18.56 -5.73 21.29
N MET A 101 17.52 -4.89 21.23
CA MET A 101 17.02 -4.25 20.02
C MET A 101 17.85 -3.01 19.69
N THR A 102 18.17 -2.82 18.41
CA THR A 102 18.77 -1.55 17.95
C THR A 102 17.75 -0.74 17.19
N ILE A 103 17.68 0.56 17.51
CA ILE A 103 16.84 1.52 16.80
C ILE A 103 17.58 1.95 15.53
N GLY A 104 16.93 1.76 14.39
CA GLY A 104 17.38 2.25 13.09
C GLY A 104 16.49 3.37 12.54
N GLY A 105 16.66 3.65 11.26
CA GLY A 105 15.85 4.59 10.48
C GLY A 105 14.70 3.93 9.71
N VAL A 106 14.09 4.71 8.83
CA VAL A 106 12.98 4.33 7.96
C VAL A 106 13.42 4.49 6.50
N VAL A 107 13.13 3.50 5.66
CA VAL A 107 13.43 3.52 4.22
C VAL A 107 12.13 3.47 3.43
N THR A 108 11.88 4.48 2.58
CA THR A 108 10.74 4.46 1.66
C THR A 108 11.08 3.62 0.43
N LYS A 109 10.32 2.55 0.15
CA LYS A 109 10.52 1.72 -1.05
C LYS A 109 9.56 2.07 -2.20
N HIS A 110 8.42 2.69 -1.88
CA HIS A 110 7.40 3.08 -2.87
C HIS A 110 6.76 4.40 -2.47
N CYS A 111 6.49 5.27 -3.44
CA CYS A 111 5.85 6.57 -3.21
C CYS A 111 5.04 7.03 -4.41
N TRP A 112 3.74 7.26 -4.22
CA TRP A 112 2.77 7.54 -5.28
C TRP A 112 1.78 8.64 -4.86
N TYR A 113 1.28 9.44 -5.81
CA TYR A 113 0.31 10.52 -5.58
C TYR A 113 -1.05 10.24 -6.23
N ILE A 114 -1.98 9.63 -5.51
CA ILE A 114 -3.32 9.32 -6.02
C ILE A 114 -4.10 10.63 -6.18
N PRO A 115 -4.47 11.06 -7.41
CA PRO A 115 -5.22 12.30 -7.62
C PRO A 115 -6.67 12.16 -7.12
N CYS A 116 -7.29 13.30 -6.81
CA CYS A 116 -8.69 13.36 -6.35
C CYS A 116 -9.73 13.00 -7.43
N ASP A 117 -9.31 12.79 -8.67
CA ASP A 117 -10.15 12.22 -9.75
C ASP A 117 -9.99 10.69 -9.87
N GLY A 118 -9.05 10.09 -9.13
CA GLY A 118 -8.79 8.65 -9.12
C GLY A 118 -8.13 8.12 -10.37
N LEU A 119 -7.62 8.98 -11.25
CA LEU A 119 -6.87 8.56 -12.44
C LEU A 119 -5.50 7.98 -12.08
N GLU A 120 -4.93 7.26 -13.04
CA GLU A 120 -3.60 6.68 -12.93
C GLU A 120 -2.53 7.74 -12.61
N VAL A 121 -1.50 7.28 -11.92
CA VAL A 121 -0.69 8.08 -10.98
C VAL A 121 0.65 8.44 -11.59
N LYS A 122 1.36 9.38 -10.93
CA LYS A 122 2.80 9.60 -11.12
C LYS A 122 3.57 9.14 -9.88
N ALA A 123 4.65 8.39 -10.09
CA ALA A 123 5.62 8.11 -9.04
C ALA A 123 6.14 9.44 -8.46
N CYS A 124 6.30 9.50 -7.14
CA CYS A 124 6.99 10.63 -6.54
C CYS A 124 8.42 10.67 -7.08
N LEU A 125 8.92 11.88 -7.39
CA LEU A 125 10.37 12.06 -7.51
C LEU A 125 10.97 11.71 -6.16
N GLN A 126 11.67 10.58 -6.08
CA GLN A 126 12.47 10.27 -4.90
C GLN A 126 13.63 11.27 -4.87
N SER A 127 13.63 12.19 -3.90
CA SER A 127 14.85 12.92 -3.57
C SER A 127 15.87 11.88 -3.10
N GLN A 128 16.96 11.74 -3.85
CA GLN A 128 18.12 10.93 -3.48
C GLN A 128 18.69 11.36 -2.14
#